data_AF-A0A9Q0ZQN7-F1
#
_entry.id   AF-A0A9Q0ZQN7-F1
#
_cell.length_a   1.000
_cell.length_b   1.000
_cell.length_c   1.000
_cell.angle_alpha   90.00
_cell.angle_beta   90.00
_cell.angle_gamma   90.00
#
_symmetry.space_group_name_H-M   'P 1'
#
loop_
_entity.id
_entity.type
_entity.pdbx_description
1 polymer ?
#
loop_
_entity_poly.entity_id
_entity_poly.type
_entity_poly.pdbx_seq_one_letter_code
_entity_poly.pdbx_strand_id
1 'polypeptide(L)'
;MQGSSEKRPGIYTYISQWPIFSLAWSVRRDKKSRLAIGSFLEDYSNKVEIVQFNRDTSDFTTDSRLIFDHPYSPTNLMFFPSEDTANPDIIATSGRLLARMANS
;
A
#
# COMPACT_ATOMS: atom_id res chain seq x y z
N MET A 1 -8.42 -8.69 22.10
CA MET A 1 -8.08 -7.77 23.22
C MET A 1 -7.03 -6.80 22.69
N GLN A 2 -7.44 -5.61 22.24
CA GLN A 2 -6.48 -4.62 21.75
C GLN A 2 -6.05 -3.78 22.96
N GLY A 3 -4.83 -4.03 23.44
CA GLY A 3 -4.25 -3.24 24.53
C GLY A 3 -4.19 -1.78 24.10
N SER A 4 -4.59 -0.88 24.99
CA SER A 4 -4.44 0.56 24.83
C SER A 4 -2.96 0.88 24.64
N SER A 5 -2.52 0.97 23.39
CA SER A 5 -1.19 1.49 23.08
C SER A 5 -1.21 2.98 23.42
N GLU A 6 -0.37 3.39 24.37
CA GLU A 6 -0.10 4.81 24.58
C GLU A 6 0.31 5.41 23.24
N LYS A 7 -0.50 6.35 22.73
CA LYS A 7 -0.19 7.04 21.48
C LYS A 7 1.06 7.90 21.72
N ARG A 8 2.23 7.37 21.32
CA ARG A 8 3.48 8.13 21.36
C ARG A 8 3.40 9.24 20.31
N PRO A 9 3.71 10.50 20.67
CA PRO A 9 3.67 11.60 19.72
C PRO A 9 4.63 11.30 18.55
N GLY A 10 4.12 11.42 17.32
CA GLY A 10 4.88 11.17 16.09
C GLY A 10 4.91 9.72 15.60
N ILE A 11 4.32 8.76 16.34
CA ILE A 11 4.17 7.37 15.88
C ILE A 11 2.70 7.11 15.57
N TYR A 12 2.42 6.76 14.32
CA TYR A 12 1.08 6.47 13.82
C TYR A 12 1.05 5.07 13.23
N THR A 13 0.03 4.30 13.59
CA THR A 13 -0.13 2.91 13.18
C THR A 13 -1.28 2.79 12.20
N TYR A 14 -1.00 2.29 11.00
CA TYR A 14 -2.02 1.87 10.05
C TYR A 14 -2.19 0.35 10.10
N ILE A 15 -3.43 -0.12 10.21
CA ILE A 15 -3.77 -1.54 10.16
C ILE A 15 -4.45 -1.79 8.81
N SER A 16 -3.73 -2.47 7.90
CA SER A 16 -4.30 -2.85 6.60
C SER A 16 -5.37 -3.93 6.74
N GLN A 17 -6.31 -3.95 5.79
CA GLN A 17 -7.34 -4.99 5.70
C GLN A 17 -6.77 -6.36 5.36
N TRP A 18 -5.63 -6.42 4.65
CA TRP A 18 -4.98 -7.65 4.20
C TRP A 18 -3.54 -7.74 4.71
N PRO A 19 -2.96 -8.95 4.77
CA PRO A 19 -1.54 -9.11 5.06
C PRO A 19 -0.68 -8.31 4.07
N ILE A 20 0.28 -7.53 4.57
CA ILE A 20 1.13 -6.67 3.76
C ILE A 20 2.33 -7.45 3.24
N PHE A 21 2.64 -7.29 1.96
CA PHE A 21 3.81 -7.91 1.30
C PHE A 21 4.83 -6.89 0.80
N SER A 22 4.38 -5.81 0.18
CA SER A 22 5.23 -4.78 -0.41
C SER A 22 4.67 -3.40 -0.12
N LEU A 23 5.56 -2.40 -0.07
CA LEU A 23 5.19 -1.01 0.20
C LEU A 23 6.03 -0.05 -0.63
N ALA A 24 5.48 1.12 -0.95
CA ALA A 24 6.21 2.20 -1.64
C ALA A 24 5.75 3.58 -1.18
N TRP A 25 6.67 4.53 -1.04
CA TRP A 25 6.34 5.93 -0.73
C TRP A 25 6.19 6.77 -1.99
N SER A 26 5.17 7.63 -2.02
CA SER A 26 5.08 8.68 -3.03
C SER A 26 6.00 9.85 -2.68
N VAL A 27 6.61 10.44 -3.69
CA VAL A 27 7.43 11.66 -3.58
C VAL A 27 6.67 12.92 -3.99
N ARG A 28 5.40 12.80 -4.36
CA ARG A 28 4.59 13.90 -4.88
C ARG A 28 4.33 14.98 -3.82
N ARG A 29 4.54 16.26 -4.16
CA ARG A 29 4.57 17.37 -3.18
C ARG A 29 3.22 17.69 -2.52
N ASP A 30 2.12 17.56 -3.25
CA ASP A 30 0.77 17.82 -2.73
C ASP A 30 0.21 16.66 -1.89
N LYS A 31 0.81 15.47 -2.00
CA LYS A 31 0.35 14.23 -1.34
C LYS A 31 1.43 13.66 -0.42
N LYS A 32 1.90 14.49 0.52
CA LYS A 32 2.95 14.14 1.49
C LYS A 32 2.55 12.94 2.33
N SER A 33 3.45 12.00 2.58
CA SER A 33 3.18 10.82 3.43
C SER A 33 2.09 9.90 2.86
N ARG A 34 2.08 9.75 1.53
CA ARG A 34 1.29 8.76 0.79
C ARG A 34 2.10 7.48 0.59
N LEU A 35 1.46 6.35 0.80
CA LEU A 35 2.05 5.02 0.69
C LEU A 35 1.16 4.14 -0.19
N ALA A 36 1.77 3.32 -1.04
CA ALA A 36 1.11 2.20 -1.69
C ALA A 36 1.45 0.92 -0.91
N ILE A 37 0.46 0.07 -0.71
CA ILE A 37 0.59 -1.19 0.03
C ILE A 37 0.07 -2.30 -0.87
N GLY A 38 0.88 -3.34 -1.06
CA GLY A 38 0.53 -4.55 -1.80
C GLY A 38 0.24 -5.68 -0.82
N SER A 39 -0.85 -6.39 -1.02
CA SER A 39 -1.23 -7.51 -0.16
C SER A 39 -0.47 -8.80 -0.48
N PHE A 40 -0.56 -9.76 0.43
CA PHE A 40 -0.33 -11.17 0.18
C PHE A 40 -1.61 -11.97 0.47
N LEU A 41 -2.24 -12.48 -0.59
CA LEU A 41 -3.37 -13.40 -0.54
C LEU A 41 -3.02 -14.66 -1.33
N GLU A 42 -3.42 -15.81 -0.79
CA GLU A 42 -3.22 -17.12 -1.44
C GLU A 42 -4.09 -17.26 -2.70
N ASP A 43 -5.27 -16.64 -2.69
CA ASP A 43 -6.14 -16.54 -3.85
C ASP A 43 -5.63 -15.45 -4.81
N TYR A 44 -5.84 -15.61 -6.12
CA TYR A 44 -5.45 -14.67 -7.18
C TYR A 44 -6.25 -13.35 -7.18
N SER A 45 -6.45 -12.78 -6.00
CA SER A 45 -7.31 -11.64 -5.70
C SER A 45 -6.58 -10.60 -4.85
N ASN A 46 -5.25 -10.57 -4.92
CA ASN A 46 -4.39 -9.62 -4.21
C ASN A 46 -4.86 -8.18 -4.48
N LYS A 47 -4.54 -7.28 -3.56
CA LYS A 47 -4.95 -5.88 -3.59
C LYS A 47 -3.73 -4.99 -3.56
N VAL A 48 -3.82 -3.87 -4.26
CA VAL A 48 -2.96 -2.72 -4.06
C VAL A 48 -3.83 -1.58 -3.56
N GLU A 49 -3.47 -1.01 -2.41
CA GLU A 49 -4.18 0.11 -1.81
C GLU A 49 -3.25 1.33 -1.66
N ILE A 50 -3.79 2.52 -1.92
CA ILE A 50 -3.06 3.78 -1.69
C ILE A 50 -3.60 4.44 -0.42
N VAL A 51 -2.75 4.53 0.60
CA VAL A 51 -3.07 5.13 1.89
C VAL A 51 -2.38 6.48 2.03
N GLN A 52 -3.04 7.40 2.73
CA GLN A 52 -2.61 8.77 2.89
C GLN A 52 -2.70 9.16 4.36
N PHE A 53 -1.59 9.62 4.92
CA PHE A 53 -1.61 10.23 6.25
C PHE A 53 -2.36 11.56 6.22
N ASN A 54 -3.37 11.69 7.06
CA ASN A 54 -4.10 12.93 7.30
C ASN A 54 -3.53 13.61 8.56
N ARG A 55 -2.98 14.81 8.37
CA ARG A 55 -2.35 15.59 9.46
C ARG A 55 -3.37 16.13 10.46
N ASP A 56 -4.59 16.40 10.02
CA ASP A 56 -5.64 16.99 10.86
C ASP A 56 -6.21 15.95 11.83
N THR A 57 -6.43 14.73 11.35
CA THR A 57 -6.91 13.62 12.18
C THR A 57 -5.77 12.83 12.82
N SER A 58 -4.52 13.06 12.40
CA SER A 58 -3.36 12.30 12.83
C SER A 58 -3.53 10.78 12.63
N ASP A 59 -4.07 10.41 11.46
CA ASP A 59 -4.38 9.02 11.12
C ASP A 59 -4.18 8.76 9.62
N PHE A 60 -3.98 7.49 9.26
CA PHE A 60 -3.94 7.07 7.87
C PHE A 60 -5.36 6.80 7.36
N THR A 61 -5.67 7.36 6.20
CA THR A 61 -6.97 7.20 5.54
C THR A 61 -6.78 6.69 4.12
N THR A 62 -7.75 5.94 3.63
CA THR A 62 -7.79 5.46 2.24
C THR A 62 -9.21 5.62 1.70
N ASP A 63 -9.31 5.76 0.39
CA ASP A 63 -10.57 5.83 -0.35
C ASP A 63 -10.74 4.50 -1.08
N SER A 64 -11.95 3.94 -1.12
CA SER A 64 -12.23 2.68 -1.81
C SER A 64 -11.89 2.72 -3.30
N ARG A 65 -11.88 3.91 -3.92
CA ARG A 65 -11.48 4.13 -5.32
C ARG A 65 -9.96 4.01 -5.54
N LEU A 66 -9.17 4.01 -4.46
CA LEU A 66 -7.72 3.87 -4.47
C LEU A 66 -7.26 2.44 -4.13
N ILE A 67 -8.18 1.49 -4.21
CA ILE A 67 -7.91 0.06 -4.05
C ILE A 67 -8.19 -0.61 -5.38
N PHE A 68 -7.23 -1.40 -5.87
CA PHE A 68 -7.40 -2.15 -7.12
C PHE A 68 -6.87 -3.58 -7.00
N ASP A 69 -7.43 -4.45 -7.84
CA ASP A 69 -7.09 -5.86 -7.88
C ASP A 69 -5.76 -6.08 -8.60
N HIS A 70 -4.97 -6.98 -8.05
CA HIS A 70 -3.72 -7.45 -8.62
C HIS A 70 -3.77 -8.98 -8.68
N PRO A 71 -3.54 -9.60 -9.85
CA PRO A 71 -3.75 -11.04 -10.01
C PRO A 71 -2.79 -11.87 -9.15
N TYR A 72 -1.58 -11.38 -8.91
CA TYR A 72 -0.55 -12.06 -8.11
C TYR A 72 -0.12 -11.20 -6.93
N SER A 73 0.62 -11.74 -5.96
CA SER A 73 1.17 -10.89 -4.90
C SER A 73 2.14 -9.85 -5.48
N PRO A 74 1.96 -8.54 -5.21
CA PRO A 74 2.82 -7.50 -5.75
C PRO A 74 4.20 -7.56 -5.09
N THR A 75 5.21 -8.07 -5.78
CA THR A 75 6.58 -8.21 -5.26
C THR A 75 7.32 -6.88 -5.18
N ASN A 76 6.91 -5.89 -5.97
CA ASN A 76 7.46 -4.55 -5.94
C ASN A 76 6.38 -3.54 -6.33
N LEU A 77 6.44 -2.37 -5.69
CA LEU A 77 5.60 -1.22 -5.94
C LEU A 77 6.50 0.00 -6.07
N MET A 78 6.25 0.85 -7.06
CA MET A 78 7.02 2.08 -7.25
C MET A 78 6.12 3.20 -7.76
N PHE A 79 6.12 4.33 -7.06
CA PHE A 79 5.55 5.55 -7.61
C PHE A 79 6.46 6.13 -8.68
N PHE A 80 5.88 6.85 -9.63
CA PHE A 80 6.62 7.70 -10.53
C PHE A 80 7.47 8.70 -9.72
N PRO A 81 8.80 8.77 -9.93
CA PRO A 81 9.70 9.50 -9.05
C PRO A 81 9.73 11.00 -9.39
N SER A 82 8.59 11.67 -9.29
CA SER A 82 8.48 13.11 -9.53
C SER A 82 7.70 13.81 -8.42
N GLU A 83 8.27 14.90 -7.91
CA GLU A 83 7.59 15.76 -6.95
C GLU A 83 6.53 16.65 -7.60
N ASP A 84 6.62 16.85 -8.92
CA ASP A 84 5.82 17.80 -9.68
C ASP A 84 4.37 17.33 -9.79
N THR A 85 3.47 18.20 -9.36
CA THR A 85 2.03 17.96 -9.30
C THR A 85 1.36 18.03 -10.67
N ALA A 86 2.04 18.55 -11.69
CA ALA A 86 1.56 18.49 -13.07
C ALA A 86 1.59 17.06 -13.63
N ASN A 87 2.44 16.18 -13.07
CA ASN A 87 2.49 14.79 -13.51
C ASN A 87 1.30 13.98 -12.98
N PRO A 88 0.78 13.03 -13.76
CA PRO A 88 -0.22 12.07 -13.28
C PRO A 88 0.35 11.21 -12.15
N ASP A 89 -0.52 10.75 -11.24
CA ASP A 89 -0.11 9.79 -10.22
C ASP A 89 -0.04 8.41 -10.88
N ILE A 90 1.18 7.88 -11.01
CA ILE A 90 1.44 6.61 -11.68
C ILE A 90 2.16 5.71 -10.69
N ILE A 91 1.69 4.46 -10.63
CA ILE A 91 2.33 3.38 -9.89
C ILE A 91 2.68 2.25 -10.84
N ALA A 92 3.91 1.76 -10.73
CA ALA A 92 4.35 0.53 -11.36
C ALA A 92 4.29 -0.61 -10.35
N THR A 93 3.76 -1.75 -10.76
CA THR A 93 3.68 -2.96 -9.94
C THR A 93 4.37 -4.11 -10.66
N SER A 94 5.04 -4.98 -9.92
CA SER A 94 5.49 -6.28 -10.40
C SER A 94 4.86 -7.38 -9.55
N GLY A 95 4.50 -8.51 -10.16
CA GLY A 95 3.97 -9.66 -9.43
C GLY A 95 4.64 -10.96 -9.87
N ARG A 96 4.62 -11.96 -9.00
CA ARG A 96 5.13 -13.29 -9.30
C ARG A 96 4.08 -14.36 -9.00
N LEU A 97 3.98 -15.33 -9.90
CA LEU A 97 3.24 -16.57 -9.69
C LEU A 97 4.16 -17.60 -9.02
N LEU A 98 3.72 -18.17 -7.90
CA LEU A 98 4.34 -19.37 -7.32
C LEU A 98 3.55 -20.60 -7.77
N ALA A 99 4.03 -21.27 -8.81
CA ALA A 99 3.51 -22.58 -9.20
C ALA A 99 4.26 -23.67 -8.41
N ARG A 100 3.55 -24.40 -7.55
CA ARG A 100 4.08 -25.63 -6.97
C ARG A 100 4.14 -26.68 -8.10
N MET A 101 5.34 -27.12 -8.46
CA MET A 101 5.46 -28.30 -9.32
C MET A 101 4.89 -29.49 -8.54
N ALA A 102 3.77 -30.04 -8.99
CA ALA A 102 3.32 -31.34 -8.53
C ALA A 102 4.35 -32.35 -9.04
N ASN A 103 4.99 -33.10 -8.14
CA ASN A 103 5.77 -34.27 -8.54
C ASN A 103 4.83 -35.23 -9.26
N SER A 104 5.18 -35.59 -10.49
CA SER A 104 4.60 -36.70 -11.25
C SER A 104 4.94 -38.04 -10.61
#